data_AF-I8TMH3-F1
#
_entry.id   AF-I8TMH3-F1
#
_cell.length_a   1.000
_cell.length_b   1.000
_cell.length_c   1.000
_cell.angle_alpha   90.00
_cell.angle_beta   90.00
_cell.angle_gamma   90.00
#
_symmetry.space_group_name_H-M   'P 1'
#
loop_
_entity.id
_entity.type
_entity.pdbx_description
1 polymer ?
#
loop_
_entity_poly.entity_id
_entity_poly.type
_entity_poly.pdbx_seq_one_letter_code
_entity_poly.pdbx_strand_id
1 'polypeptide(L)'
;MHVPTLNNHGVKFDSLPPGGATLTDNLDNVWSKVHHSLLQNHVGFLLVALGLESHGGWAITLETLSTVLGGGQDSPGAKLLEYFTKDTMPFKCFLRMRMESKYRDYIEREVPNVILMDSPRWKSIIETYQPSLHAT
;
A
#
# COMPACT_ATOMS: atom_id res chain seq x y z
N MET A 1 12.61 -1.81 5.29
CA MET A 1 12.96 -0.85 6.36
C MET A 1 13.50 0.40 5.71
N HIS A 2 12.94 1.57 6.02
CA HIS A 2 13.42 2.83 5.46
C HIS A 2 14.66 3.30 6.22
N VAL A 3 15.82 3.21 5.59
CA VAL A 3 17.11 3.44 6.24
C VAL A 3 17.25 4.88 6.73
N PRO A 4 16.93 5.93 5.94
CA PRO A 4 17.03 7.31 6.40
C PRO A 4 16.20 7.60 7.66
N THR A 5 14.96 7.10 7.74
CA THR A 5 14.11 7.29 8.92
C THR A 5 14.73 6.65 10.15
N LEU A 6 15.20 5.41 10.05
CA LEU A 6 15.73 4.67 11.19
C LEU A 6 17.09 5.23 11.65
N ASN A 7 17.94 5.67 10.72
CA ASN A 7 19.18 6.39 11.04
C ASN A 7 18.91 7.67 11.85
N ASN A 8 17.89 8.45 11.46
CA ASN A 8 17.49 9.66 12.19
C ASN A 8 16.98 9.36 13.61
N HIS A 9 16.60 8.10 13.90
CA HIS A 9 16.21 7.64 15.23
C HIS A 9 17.35 6.89 15.95
N GLY A 10 18.59 6.98 15.46
CA GLY A 10 19.77 6.38 16.09
C GLY A 10 19.96 4.88 15.85
N VAL A 11 19.17 4.26 14.95
CA VAL A 11 19.36 2.87 14.55
C VAL A 11 20.57 2.78 13.61
N LYS A 12 21.49 1.86 13.90
CA LYS A 12 22.67 1.59 13.05
C LYS A 12 22.47 0.32 12.25
N PHE A 13 22.97 0.32 11.01
CA PHE A 13 22.85 -0.80 10.06
C PHE A 13 24.19 -1.48 9.79
N ASP A 14 25.22 -1.22 10.60
CA ASP A 14 26.61 -1.67 10.39
C ASP A 14 26.77 -3.20 10.28
N SER A 15 25.81 -3.96 10.83
CA SER A 15 25.79 -5.44 10.79
C SER A 15 25.06 -6.03 9.58
N LEU A 16 24.45 -5.19 8.73
CA LEU A 16 23.68 -5.64 7.57
C LEU A 16 24.49 -5.49 6.29
N PRO A 17 24.40 -6.45 5.36
CA PRO A 17 25.09 -6.35 4.09
C PRO A 17 24.57 -5.15 3.27
N PRO A 18 25.45 -4.40 2.59
CA PRO A 18 25.04 -3.36 1.65
C PRO A 18 24.09 -3.91 0.58
N GLY A 19 23.04 -3.17 0.25
CA GLY A 19 22.06 -3.59 -0.75
C GLY A 19 21.14 -4.73 -0.30
N GLY A 20 21.02 -4.99 1.00
CA GLY A 20 20.10 -5.99 1.53
C GLY A 20 18.65 -5.77 1.06
N ALA A 21 17.98 -6.83 0.61
CA ALA A 21 16.62 -6.78 0.06
C ALA A 21 15.54 -6.25 1.02
N THR A 22 15.87 -6.12 2.31
CA THR A 22 14.99 -5.59 3.36
C THR A 22 15.19 -4.10 3.62
N LEU A 23 16.16 -3.46 2.98
CA LEU A 23 16.52 -2.04 3.14
C LEU A 23 16.07 -1.22 1.93
N THR A 24 15.71 0.03 2.16
CA THR A 24 15.31 0.97 1.10
C THR A 24 15.56 2.40 1.57
N ASP A 25 15.97 3.26 0.64
CA ASP A 25 16.05 4.71 0.85
C ASP A 25 14.81 5.44 0.32
N ASN A 26 13.90 4.71 -0.32
CA ASN A 26 12.60 5.21 -0.73
C ASN A 26 11.54 4.80 0.30
N LEU A 27 10.87 5.78 0.89
CA LEU A 27 9.82 5.60 1.89
C LEU A 27 8.55 4.99 1.28
N ASP A 28 8.25 5.27 0.01
CA ASP A 28 7.10 4.72 -0.71
C ASP A 28 7.17 3.19 -0.79
N ASN A 29 8.37 2.60 -0.87
CA ASN A 29 8.56 1.14 -0.85
C ASN A 29 8.13 0.51 0.49
N VAL A 30 8.16 1.28 1.58
CA VAL A 30 7.64 0.81 2.88
C VAL A 30 6.13 0.98 2.91
N TRP A 31 5.62 2.12 2.46
CA TRP A 31 4.19 2.41 2.41
C TRP A 31 3.43 1.44 1.50
N SER A 32 3.94 1.12 0.30
CA SER A 32 3.34 0.14 -0.60
C SER A 32 3.23 -1.24 0.04
N LYS A 33 4.25 -1.67 0.81
CA LYS A 33 4.21 -2.93 1.56
C LYS A 33 3.16 -2.92 2.65
N VAL A 34 3.01 -1.81 3.39
CA VAL A 34 1.95 -1.68 4.40
C VAL A 34 0.58 -1.71 3.73
N HIS A 35 0.36 -0.91 2.68
CA HIS A 35 -0.91 -0.89 1.96
C HIS A 35 -1.29 -2.29 1.45
N HIS A 36 -0.35 -2.99 0.82
CA HIS A 36 -0.60 -4.34 0.35
C HIS A 36 -0.87 -5.34 1.47
N SER A 37 0.03 -5.45 2.45
CA SER A 37 -0.06 -6.52 3.47
C SER A 37 -1.18 -6.26 4.48
N LEU A 38 -1.32 -5.02 4.95
CA LEU A 38 -2.30 -4.65 5.96
C LEU A 38 -3.66 -4.33 5.33
N LEU A 39 -3.72 -3.45 4.34
CA LEU A 39 -5.00 -2.93 3.86
C LEU A 39 -5.63 -3.86 2.83
N GLN A 40 -4.95 -4.12 1.71
CA GLN A 40 -5.49 -4.96 0.64
C GLN A 40 -5.71 -6.42 1.07
N ASN A 41 -4.77 -6.99 1.83
CA ASN A 41 -4.88 -8.38 2.30
C ASN A 41 -5.57 -8.48 3.66
N HIS A 42 -4.94 -8.03 4.75
CA HIS A 42 -5.44 -8.36 6.09
C HIS A 42 -6.82 -7.74 6.38
N VAL A 43 -6.97 -6.43 6.22
CA VAL A 43 -8.26 -5.74 6.39
C VAL A 43 -9.26 -6.19 5.32
N GLY A 44 -8.83 -6.29 4.06
CA GLY A 44 -9.69 -6.80 2.98
C GLY A 44 -10.32 -8.16 3.30
N PHE A 45 -9.53 -9.15 3.74
CA PHE A 45 -10.05 -10.46 4.15
C PHE A 45 -10.94 -10.39 5.38
N LEU A 46 -10.63 -9.53 6.34
CA LEU A 46 -11.48 -9.32 7.51
C LEU A 46 -12.86 -8.77 7.10
N LEU A 47 -12.90 -7.77 6.22
CA LEU A 47 -14.16 -7.22 5.71
C LEU A 47 -14.98 -8.26 4.95
N VAL A 48 -14.34 -9.11 4.14
CA VAL A 48 -15.00 -10.23 3.45
C VAL A 48 -15.58 -11.22 4.47
N ALA A 49 -14.80 -11.62 5.47
CA ALA A 49 -15.23 -12.57 6.50
C ALA A 49 -16.41 -12.05 7.33
N LEU A 50 -16.49 -10.73 7.54
CA LEU A 50 -17.59 -10.07 8.23
C LEU A 50 -18.78 -9.73 7.32
N GLY A 51 -18.68 -9.96 6.00
CA GLY A 51 -19.71 -9.58 5.02
C GLY A 51 -19.79 -8.07 4.77
N LEU A 52 -18.78 -7.30 5.15
CA LEU A 52 -18.76 -5.84 5.09
C LEU A 52 -18.07 -5.26 3.85
N GLU A 53 -17.35 -6.08 3.09
CA GLU A 53 -16.58 -5.62 1.92
C GLU A 53 -17.43 -4.79 0.95
N SER A 54 -18.63 -5.24 0.61
CA SER A 54 -19.59 -4.52 -0.24
C SER A 54 -20.69 -3.77 0.55
N HIS A 55 -20.54 -3.61 1.87
CA HIS A 55 -21.55 -3.01 2.75
C HIS A 55 -20.97 -1.91 3.66
N GLY A 56 -20.10 -1.04 3.10
CA GLY A 56 -19.57 0.12 3.82
C GLY A 56 -18.31 -0.15 4.66
N GLY A 57 -17.76 -1.36 4.62
CA GLY A 57 -16.56 -1.71 5.37
C GLY A 57 -15.33 -0.87 5.00
N TRP A 58 -15.22 -0.48 3.73
CA TRP A 58 -14.11 0.38 3.28
C TRP A 58 -14.34 1.83 3.66
N ALA A 59 -15.58 2.31 3.71
CA ALA A 59 -15.88 3.64 4.26
C ALA A 59 -15.41 3.77 5.71
N ILE A 60 -15.71 2.79 6.57
CA ILE A 60 -15.26 2.76 7.98
C ILE A 60 -13.72 2.73 8.06
N THR A 61 -13.09 1.93 7.19
CA THR A 61 -11.63 1.83 7.12
C THR A 61 -11.00 3.18 6.75
N LEU A 62 -11.53 3.86 5.73
CA LEU A 62 -11.07 5.16 5.28
C LEU A 62 -11.28 6.24 6.34
N GLU A 63 -12.45 6.26 6.99
CA GLU A 63 -12.72 7.16 8.12
C GLU A 63 -11.69 6.98 9.23
N THR A 64 -11.48 5.74 9.66
CA THR A 64 -10.54 5.40 10.73
C THR A 64 -9.11 5.82 10.38
N LEU A 65 -8.65 5.53 9.15
CA LEU A 65 -7.35 5.98 8.66
C LEU A 65 -7.26 7.51 8.66
N SER A 66 -8.31 8.19 8.23
CA SER A 66 -8.35 9.65 8.19
C SER A 66 -8.32 10.26 9.58
N THR A 67 -9.00 9.67 10.56
CA THR A 67 -8.96 10.13 11.96
C THR A 67 -7.58 9.93 12.59
N VAL A 68 -6.94 8.78 12.36
CA VAL A 68 -5.64 8.45 12.98
C VAL A 68 -4.48 9.18 12.31
N LEU A 69 -4.52 9.34 10.99
CA LEU A 69 -3.42 9.89 10.19
C LEU A 69 -3.63 11.36 9.80
N GLY A 70 -4.88 11.85 9.80
CA GLY A 70 -5.27 13.21 9.40
C GLY A 70 -4.93 14.28 10.42
N GLY A 71 -3.67 14.30 10.88
CA GLY A 71 -3.11 15.39 11.67
C GLY A 71 -2.96 16.67 10.84
N GLY A 72 -2.19 17.64 11.37
CA GLY A 72 -1.95 18.91 10.70
C GLY A 72 -1.39 18.77 9.27
N GLN A 73 -1.64 19.79 8.44
CA GLN A 73 -1.08 19.90 7.10
C GLN A 73 0.44 19.68 7.14
N ASP A 74 0.95 18.92 6.17
CA ASP A 74 2.36 18.49 6.05
C ASP A 74 2.89 17.51 7.12
N SER A 75 2.04 17.03 8.02
CA SER A 75 2.43 15.96 8.95
C SER A 75 2.81 14.66 8.23
N PRO A 76 3.70 13.82 8.81
CA PRO A 76 4.00 12.50 8.24
C PRO A 76 2.75 11.63 8.05
N GLY A 77 1.77 11.76 8.95
CA GLY A 77 0.48 11.07 8.84
C GLY A 77 -0.33 11.53 7.63
N ALA A 78 -0.42 12.85 7.40
CA ALA A 78 -1.14 13.39 6.24
C ALA A 78 -0.54 12.91 4.91
N LYS A 79 0.80 12.87 4.81
CA LYS A 79 1.50 12.34 3.62
C LYS A 79 1.25 10.85 3.42
N LEU A 80 1.22 10.07 4.51
CA LEU A 80 0.90 8.65 4.45
C LEU A 80 -0.56 8.42 4.02
N LEU A 81 -1.50 9.20 4.55
CA LEU A 81 -2.91 9.14 4.19
C LEU A 81 -3.10 9.48 2.71
N GLU A 82 -2.45 10.53 2.21
CA GLU A 82 -2.45 10.89 0.80
C GLU A 82 -1.93 9.72 -0.06
N TYR A 83 -0.80 9.11 0.33
CA TYR A 83 -0.27 7.95 -0.38
C TYR A 83 -1.24 6.76 -0.37
N PHE A 84 -1.86 6.44 0.76
CA PHE A 84 -2.84 5.35 0.86
C PHE A 84 -4.16 5.62 0.15
N THR A 85 -4.43 6.85 -0.28
CA THR A 85 -5.68 7.26 -0.95
C THR A 85 -5.47 7.71 -2.40
N LYS A 86 -4.36 7.31 -3.02
CA LYS A 86 -4.17 7.35 -4.48
C LYS A 86 -5.26 6.56 -5.19
N ASP A 87 -5.58 6.95 -6.43
CA ASP A 87 -6.63 6.30 -7.23
C ASP A 87 -6.33 4.83 -7.53
N THR A 88 -5.04 4.52 -7.73
CA THR A 88 -4.55 3.17 -7.94
C THR A 88 -3.41 2.86 -6.98
N MET A 89 -3.23 1.56 -6.71
CA MET A 89 -2.15 1.05 -5.88
C MET A 89 -1.56 -0.24 -6.48
N PRO A 90 -0.25 -0.49 -6.33
CA PRO A 90 0.38 -1.69 -6.84
C PRO A 90 -0.14 -2.93 -6.11
N PHE A 91 -0.43 -3.98 -6.88
CA PHE A 91 -0.84 -5.28 -6.36
C PHE A 91 0.06 -6.39 -6.89
N LYS A 92 0.56 -7.24 -5.98
CA LYS A 92 1.48 -8.32 -6.33
C LYS A 92 0.80 -9.41 -7.16
N CYS A 93 1.36 -9.65 -8.34
CA CYS A 93 0.89 -10.69 -9.26
C CYS A 93 1.56 -12.04 -8.96
N PHE A 94 1.33 -12.60 -7.77
CA PHE A 94 1.98 -13.84 -7.30
C PHE A 94 1.85 -15.03 -8.25
N LEU A 95 0.69 -15.20 -8.89
CA LEU A 95 0.49 -16.27 -9.87
C LEU A 95 1.39 -16.09 -11.10
N ARG A 96 1.51 -14.85 -11.61
CA ARG A 96 2.40 -14.56 -12.73
C ARG A 96 3.87 -14.74 -12.36
N MET A 97 4.28 -14.23 -11.19
CA MET A 97 5.65 -14.43 -10.68
C MET A 97 6.00 -15.91 -10.59
N ARG A 98 5.07 -16.75 -10.10
CA ARG A 98 5.25 -18.20 -10.06
C ARG A 98 5.38 -18.83 -11.44
N MET A 99 4.56 -18.42 -12.41
CA MET A 99 4.62 -18.92 -13.79
C MET A 99 5.91 -18.50 -14.52
N GLU A 100 6.44 -17.31 -14.22
CA GLU A 100 7.68 -16.78 -14.81
C GLU A 100 8.94 -17.18 -14.01
N SER A 101 8.81 -18.00 -12.96
CA SER A 101 9.92 -18.38 -12.07
C SER A 101 10.66 -17.19 -11.44
N LYS A 102 9.95 -16.07 -11.19
CA LYS A 102 10.48 -14.90 -10.48
C LYS A 102 10.24 -15.03 -8.98
N TYR A 103 11.32 -15.22 -8.22
CA TYR A 103 11.26 -15.41 -6.76
C TYR A 103 11.80 -14.22 -5.96
N ARG A 104 12.61 -13.36 -6.58
CA ARG A 104 13.24 -12.19 -5.94
C ARG A 104 12.71 -10.88 -6.50
N ASP A 105 12.38 -10.87 -7.78
CA ASP A 105 11.84 -9.73 -8.50
C ASP A 105 10.32 -9.67 -8.32
N TYR A 106 9.78 -8.46 -8.26
CA TYR A 106 8.34 -8.26 -8.16
C TYR A 106 7.74 -7.97 -9.52
N ILE A 107 6.61 -8.63 -9.79
CA ILE A 107 5.67 -8.23 -10.83
C ILE A 107 4.43 -7.68 -10.15
N GLU A 108 4.15 -6.41 -10.39
CA GLU A 108 3.03 -5.70 -9.80
C GLU A 108 2.15 -5.11 -10.91
N ARG A 109 0.86 -4.99 -10.62
CA ARG A 109 -0.10 -4.31 -11.48
C ARG A 109 -0.77 -3.22 -10.66
N GLU A 110 -0.87 -2.02 -11.21
CA GLU A 110 -1.71 -0.98 -10.60
C GLU A 110 -3.17 -1.42 -10.67
N VAL A 111 -3.88 -1.37 -9.55
CA VAL A 111 -5.31 -1.69 -9.47
C VAL A 111 -6.06 -0.54 -8.80
N PRO A 112 -7.36 -0.34 -9.11
CA PRO A 112 -8.19 0.61 -8.37
C PRO A 112 -8.07 0.38 -6.87
N ASN A 113 -7.83 1.46 -6.12
CA ASN A 113 -7.54 1.36 -4.70
C ASN A 113 -8.80 1.03 -3.89
N VAL A 114 -8.85 -0.18 -3.32
CA VAL A 114 -9.99 -0.70 -2.56
C VAL A 114 -10.42 0.19 -1.39
N ILE A 115 -9.51 0.99 -0.82
CA ILE A 115 -9.84 1.95 0.25
C ILE A 115 -10.86 2.99 -0.23
N LEU A 116 -10.85 3.29 -1.53
CA LEU A 116 -11.74 4.27 -2.13
C LEU A 116 -13.06 3.65 -2.60
N MET A 117 -13.30 2.35 -2.39
CA MET A 117 -14.43 1.63 -3.00
C MET A 117 -15.81 2.19 -2.62
N ASP A 118 -15.99 2.55 -1.35
CA ASP A 118 -17.23 3.16 -0.86
C ASP A 118 -17.24 4.70 -0.99
N SER A 119 -16.20 5.29 -1.58
CA SER A 119 -16.08 6.74 -1.72
C SER A 119 -16.76 7.25 -2.99
N PRO A 120 -17.18 8.54 -3.02
CA PRO A 120 -17.72 9.15 -4.25
C PRO A 120 -16.76 9.10 -5.45
N ARG A 121 -15.45 9.02 -5.21
CA ARG A 121 -14.41 8.98 -6.25
C ARG A 121 -14.37 7.63 -6.99
N TRP A 122 -14.87 6.55 -6.39
CA TRP A 122 -14.74 5.19 -6.92
C TRP A 122 -15.20 5.06 -8.38
N LYS A 123 -16.38 5.60 -8.69
CA LYS A 123 -16.98 5.48 -10.04
C LYS A 123 -16.06 6.07 -11.12
N SER A 124 -15.54 7.27 -10.87
CA SER A 124 -14.63 7.94 -11.79
C SER A 124 -13.32 7.18 -11.97
N ILE A 125 -12.78 6.57 -10.91
CA ILE A 125 -11.58 5.75 -10.99
C ILE A 125 -11.83 4.54 -11.89
N ILE A 126 -12.95 3.83 -11.69
CA ILE A 126 -13.28 2.64 -12.48
C ILE A 126 -13.52 2.97 -13.96
N GLU A 127 -14.16 4.10 -14.25
CA GLU A 127 -14.42 4.55 -15.63
C GLU A 127 -13.15 4.93 -16.40
N THR A 128 -12.13 5.44 -15.70
CA THR A 128 -10.89 5.96 -16.30
C THR A 128 -9.70 5.01 -16.16
N TYR A 129 -9.83 3.94 -15.37
CA TYR A 129 -8.75 3.03 -15.05
C TYR A 129 -8.21 2.32 -16.30
N GLN A 130 -6.88 2.36 -16.44
CA GLN A 130 -6.13 1.60 -17.44
C GLN A 130 -5.11 0.72 -16.71
N PRO A 131 -5.14 -0.61 -16.90
CA PRO A 131 -4.21 -1.51 -16.22
C PRO A 131 -2.78 -1.27 -16.71
N SER A 132 -1.86 -1.01 -15.78
CA SER A 132 -0.42 -0.95 -16.03
C SER A 132 0.33 -2.03 -15.27
N LEU A 133 1.30 -2.65 -15.94
CA LEU A 133 2.17 -3.67 -15.36
C LEU A 133 3.56 -3.07 -15.10
N HIS A 134 4.09 -3.36 -13.92
CA HIS A 134 5.41 -2.95 -13.48
C HIS A 134 6.22 -4.19 -13.09
N ALA A 135 7.50 -4.21 -13.48
CA ALA A 135 8.45 -5.21 -13.04
C ALA A 135 9.67 -4.50 -12.44
N THR A 136 10.12 -4.98 -11.29
CA THR A 136 11.28 -4.46 -10.56
C THR A 136 12.24 -5.58 -10.23
#